data_AF-A0A2H0RSL4-F1
#
_entry.id   AF-A0A2H0RSL4-F1
#
_cell.length_a   1.000
_cell.length_b   1.000
_cell.length_c   1.000
_cell.angle_alpha   90.00
_cell.angle_beta   90.00
_cell.angle_gamma   90.00
#
_symmetry.space_group_name_H-M   'P 1'
#
loop_
_entity.id
_entity.type
_entity.pdbx_description
1 polymer ?
#
loop_
_entity_poly.entity_id
_entity_poly.type
_entity_poly.pdbx_seq_one_letter_code
_entity_poly.pdbx_strand_id
1 'polypeptide(L)'
;MRVPLIFPMLATIERIDTAATAAVNPPGEPSSGYDRDLREPYPYISGTSIVDTRRYMTAFDIPVQVEFKKFEEIREEFSGDSPDSNMILVLHHMHLEALGLLSSGRCLIEKGSRISGLKSRLGAQSLTPRSLLYIFEVRPDSQGFGPSGFDLELVFTHSRPPALRGGD
;
A
#
# COMPACT_ATOMS: atom_id res chain seq x y z
N MET A 1 12.41 -22.85 12.62
CA MET A 1 10.99 -22.63 13.01
C MET A 1 10.60 -21.26 12.45
N ARG A 2 9.57 -21.17 11.62
CA ARG A 2 9.08 -19.90 11.03
C ARG A 2 7.88 -19.44 11.84
N VAL A 3 7.72 -18.14 12.05
CA VAL A 3 6.56 -17.61 12.78
C VAL A 3 5.38 -17.50 11.81
N PRO A 4 4.27 -18.22 12.01
CA PRO A 4 3.12 -18.09 11.11
C PRO A 4 2.41 -16.75 11.33
N LEU A 5 1.79 -16.23 10.27
CA LEU A 5 0.81 -15.15 10.40
C LEU A 5 -0.36 -15.59 11.28
N ILE A 6 -0.79 -14.71 12.17
CA ILE A 6 -1.96 -14.90 13.05
C ILE A 6 -3.21 -14.50 12.26
N PHE A 7 -4.20 -15.41 12.21
CA PHE A 7 -5.46 -15.21 11.47
C PHE A 7 -5.31 -14.64 10.05
N PRO A 8 -4.58 -15.33 9.15
CA PRO A 8 -4.24 -14.76 7.85
C PRO A 8 -5.48 -14.52 6.97
N MET A 9 -5.54 -13.33 6.41
CA MET A 9 -6.42 -12.93 5.31
C MET A 9 -5.63 -12.89 4.00
N LEU A 10 -6.32 -12.79 2.86
CA LEU A 10 -5.73 -12.50 1.56
C LEU A 10 -5.95 -11.03 1.22
N ALA A 11 -4.88 -10.26 1.04
CA ALA A 11 -4.94 -8.91 0.49
C ALA A 11 -4.75 -8.95 -1.02
N THR A 12 -5.64 -8.31 -1.76
CA THR A 12 -5.46 -8.03 -3.18
C THR A 12 -4.65 -6.74 -3.30
N ILE A 13 -3.42 -6.85 -3.80
CA ILE A 13 -2.48 -5.74 -3.95
C ILE A 13 -2.29 -5.43 -5.43
N GLU A 14 -2.34 -4.14 -5.74
CA GLU A 14 -1.96 -3.57 -7.03
C GLU A 14 -0.69 -2.74 -6.82
N ARG A 15 0.45 -3.25 -7.27
CA ARG A 15 1.73 -2.53 -7.20
C ARG A 15 1.71 -1.35 -8.14
N ILE A 16 2.20 -0.20 -7.70
CA ILE A 16 2.41 0.93 -8.59
C ILE A 16 3.44 0.55 -9.66
N ASP A 17 3.12 0.83 -10.91
CA ASP A 17 4.05 0.72 -12.02
C ASP A 17 4.71 2.09 -12.21
N THR A 18 5.89 2.26 -11.61
CA THR A 18 6.62 3.55 -11.63
C THR A 18 7.06 3.94 -13.04
N ALA A 19 7.39 2.96 -13.89
CA ALA A 19 7.76 3.21 -15.28
C ALA A 19 6.56 3.68 -16.10
N ALA A 20 5.43 2.97 -16.02
CA ALA A 20 4.21 3.37 -16.71
C ALA A 20 3.61 4.67 -16.16
N THR A 21 3.75 4.93 -14.85
CA THR A 21 3.34 6.20 -14.23
C THR A 21 4.20 7.36 -14.71
N ALA A 22 5.52 7.18 -14.80
CA ALA A 22 6.44 8.19 -15.34
C ALA A 22 6.22 8.46 -16.83
N ALA A 23 5.79 7.45 -17.60
CA ALA A 23 5.48 7.59 -19.02
C ALA A 23 4.22 8.42 -19.31
N VAL A 24 3.41 8.74 -18.29
CA VAL A 24 2.32 9.71 -18.44
C VAL A 24 2.96 11.08 -18.61
N ASN A 25 2.69 11.75 -19.74
CA ASN A 25 3.17 13.09 -20.02
C ASN A 25 2.04 14.10 -19.73
N PRO A 26 1.98 14.69 -18.53
CA PRO A 26 0.95 15.68 -18.22
C PRO A 26 1.20 16.98 -19.01
N PRO A 27 0.16 17.82 -19.20
CA PRO A 27 0.31 19.10 -19.87
C PRO A 27 1.15 20.07 -19.01
N GLY A 28 2.16 20.67 -19.61
CA GLY A 28 3.07 21.60 -18.92
C GLY A 28 4.22 20.90 -18.20
N GLU A 29 4.86 21.60 -17.27
CA GLU A 29 5.89 21.02 -16.40
C GLU A 29 5.26 20.45 -15.12
N PRO A 30 5.72 19.28 -14.62
CA PRO A 30 6.79 18.43 -15.17
C PRO A 30 6.31 17.53 -16.31
N SER A 31 7.15 17.21 -17.29
CA SER A 31 6.81 16.29 -18.40
C SER A 31 6.75 14.79 -18.02
N SER A 32 6.59 14.48 -16.72
CA SER A 32 6.55 13.13 -16.16
C SER A 32 5.43 13.05 -15.13
N GLY A 33 4.62 12.00 -15.21
CA GLY A 33 3.57 11.72 -14.24
C GLY A 33 4.08 11.17 -12.90
N TYR A 34 5.39 11.04 -12.72
CA TYR A 34 6.03 10.54 -11.51
C TYR A 34 7.23 11.40 -11.12
N ASP A 35 7.25 11.83 -9.86
CA ASP A 35 8.38 12.46 -9.20
C ASP A 35 9.29 11.38 -8.59
N ARG A 36 10.51 11.27 -9.11
CA ARG A 36 11.48 10.25 -8.69
C ARG A 36 12.11 10.55 -7.35
N ASP A 37 12.24 11.83 -6.97
CA ASP A 37 12.90 12.25 -5.75
C ASP A 37 11.97 12.05 -4.55
N LEU A 38 10.70 12.42 -4.71
CA LEU A 38 9.64 12.20 -3.71
C LEU A 38 9.08 10.77 -3.73
N ARG A 39 9.36 10.02 -4.81
CA ARG A 39 8.80 8.69 -5.10
C ARG A 39 7.27 8.72 -5.10
N GLU A 40 6.71 9.73 -5.73
CA GLU A 40 5.28 10.01 -5.73
C GLU A 40 4.75 10.28 -7.14
N PRO A 41 3.53 9.86 -7.46
CA PRO A 41 2.86 10.25 -8.69
C PRO A 41 2.50 11.74 -8.64
N TYR A 42 2.72 12.43 -9.76
CA TYR A 42 2.41 13.85 -9.92
C TYR A 42 1.02 14.02 -10.56
N PRO A 43 -0.05 14.26 -9.79
CA PRO A 43 -1.36 14.56 -10.37
C PRO A 43 -1.33 15.92 -11.08
N TYR A 44 -2.15 16.09 -12.11
CA TYR A 44 -2.29 17.37 -12.80
C TYR A 44 -3.75 17.78 -12.93
N ILE A 45 -3.98 19.08 -13.12
CA ILE A 45 -5.33 19.63 -13.32
C ILE A 45 -5.64 19.62 -14.81
N SER A 46 -6.78 19.07 -15.18
CA SER A 46 -7.34 19.11 -16.52
C SER A 46 -8.74 19.70 -16.45
N GLY A 47 -8.88 20.97 -16.84
CA GLY A 47 -10.12 21.72 -16.65
C GLY A 47 -10.43 21.88 -15.16
N THR A 48 -11.57 21.33 -14.71
CA THR A 48 -12.00 21.35 -13.30
C THR A 48 -11.67 20.07 -12.53
N SER A 49 -11.00 19.11 -13.17
CA SER A 49 -10.74 17.79 -12.60
C SER A 49 -9.26 17.59 -12.27
N ILE A 50 -8.98 16.92 -11.15
CA ILE A 50 -7.65 16.40 -10.84
C ILE A 50 -7.52 15.04 -11.53
N VAL A 51 -6.50 14.90 -12.38
CA VAL A 51 -6.17 13.66 -13.07
C VAL A 51 -5.09 12.92 -12.31
N ASP A 52 -5.38 11.68 -11.92
CA ASP A 52 -4.40 10.78 -11.29
C ASP A 52 -3.52 10.11 -12.37
N THR A 53 -2.22 10.25 -12.23
CA THR A 53 -1.23 9.67 -13.15
C THR A 53 -0.86 8.23 -12.83
N ARG A 54 -1.20 7.73 -11.62
CA ARG A 54 -0.86 6.37 -11.18
C ARG A 54 -1.27 5.32 -12.22
N ARG A 55 -0.35 4.43 -12.53
CA ARG A 55 -0.59 3.18 -13.25
C ARG A 55 -0.19 2.03 -12.34
N TYR A 56 -0.92 0.94 -12.42
CA TYR A 56 -0.70 -0.21 -11.57
C TYR A 56 -0.41 -1.44 -12.40
N MET A 57 0.44 -2.31 -11.85
CA MET A 57 0.64 -3.66 -12.36
C MET A 57 -0.60 -4.51 -12.11
N THR A 58 -0.64 -5.70 -12.72
CA THR A 58 -1.70 -6.68 -12.46
C THR A 58 -1.81 -7.00 -10.97
N ALA A 59 -3.05 -7.02 -10.48
CA ALA A 59 -3.34 -7.34 -9.09
C ALA A 59 -2.93 -8.78 -8.72
N PHE A 60 -2.50 -8.99 -7.49
CA PHE A 60 -2.23 -10.33 -6.94
C PHE A 60 -2.73 -10.44 -5.51
N ASP A 61 -3.05 -11.67 -5.09
CA ASP A 61 -3.47 -11.97 -3.72
C ASP A 61 -2.28 -12.49 -2.91
N ILE A 62 -2.05 -11.91 -1.73
CA ILE A 62 -0.99 -12.33 -0.80
C ILE A 62 -1.57 -12.54 0.62
N PRO A 63 -1.15 -13.58 1.36
CA PRO A 63 -1.51 -13.71 2.76
C PRO A 63 -0.96 -12.58 3.62
N VAL A 64 -1.84 -11.97 4.43
CA VAL A 64 -1.51 -10.90 5.37
C VAL A 64 -2.17 -11.16 6.72
N GLN A 65 -1.56 -10.70 7.80
CA GLN A 65 -2.24 -10.47 9.07
C GLN A 65 -2.65 -8.99 9.13
N VAL A 66 -3.90 -8.73 9.49
CA VAL A 66 -4.42 -7.36 9.58
C VAL A 66 -4.30 -6.90 11.02
N GLU A 67 -3.52 -5.86 11.23
CA GLU A 67 -3.40 -5.16 12.51
C GLU A 67 -4.17 -3.85 12.46
N PHE A 68 -5.15 -3.71 13.34
CA PHE A 68 -5.83 -2.45 13.59
C PHE A 68 -5.12 -1.79 14.77
N LYS A 69 -4.42 -0.68 14.56
CA LYS A 69 -3.78 0.08 15.66
C LYS A 69 -4.81 0.31 16.77
N LYS A 70 -4.43 0.06 18.03
CA LYS A 70 -5.17 0.58 19.19
C LYS A 70 -5.15 2.11 19.11
N PHE A 71 -6.32 2.70 19.30
CA PHE A 71 -6.68 4.10 19.07
C PHE A 71 -5.78 5.16 19.75
N GLU A 72 -4.92 4.77 20.72
CA GLU A 72 -4.17 5.69 21.57
C GLU A 72 -2.79 6.10 21.01
N GLU A 73 -2.13 5.28 20.19
CA GLU A 73 -0.78 5.59 19.65
C GLU A 73 -0.79 6.44 18.37
N ILE A 74 -1.95 6.67 17.74
CA ILE A 74 -2.06 7.53 16.53
C ILE A 74 -2.23 9.01 16.90
N ARG A 75 -2.75 9.32 18.11
CA ARG A 75 -3.07 10.71 18.51
C ARG A 75 -1.84 11.56 18.83
N GLU A 76 -0.66 10.95 18.95
CA GLU A 76 0.56 11.67 19.30
C GLU A 76 1.42 12.07 18.09
N GLU A 77 1.17 11.56 16.87
CA GLU A 77 2.16 11.70 15.78
C GLU A 77 1.85 12.74 14.68
N PHE A 78 0.63 13.27 14.50
CA PHE A 78 0.41 14.29 13.46
C PHE A 78 -0.52 15.41 13.89
N SER A 79 0.09 16.57 14.13
CA SER A 79 -0.57 17.87 14.14
C SER A 79 -1.22 18.15 12.78
N GLY A 80 -2.55 18.21 12.76
CA GLY A 80 -3.33 18.76 11.65
C GLY A 80 -3.43 17.85 10.43
N ASP A 81 -4.65 17.38 10.17
CA ASP A 81 -5.09 16.58 9.02
C ASP A 81 -4.74 15.08 9.10
N SER A 82 -5.59 14.32 9.79
CA SER A 82 -5.45 12.87 9.91
C SER A 82 -6.45 12.19 8.96
N PRO A 83 -5.99 11.48 7.91
CA PRO A 83 -6.87 10.75 7.01
C PRO A 83 -7.59 9.60 7.72
N ASP A 84 -8.88 9.45 7.44
CA ASP A 84 -9.73 8.38 7.94
C ASP A 84 -9.13 6.98 7.65
N SER A 85 -9.03 6.15 8.68
CA SER A 85 -8.68 4.72 8.66
C SER A 85 -7.26 4.34 8.20
N ASN A 86 -6.39 4.07 9.19
CA ASN A 86 -5.07 3.48 9.03
C ASN A 86 -5.14 1.96 9.29
N MET A 87 -4.83 1.15 8.28
CA MET A 87 -4.69 -0.31 8.44
C MET A 87 -3.23 -0.69 8.27
N ILE A 88 -2.74 -1.54 9.17
CA ILE A 88 -1.40 -2.13 9.06
C ILE A 88 -1.56 -3.56 8.58
N LEU A 89 -0.86 -3.92 7.52
CA LEU A 89 -0.77 -5.29 7.06
C LEU A 89 0.60 -5.85 7.41
N VAL A 90 0.62 -7.03 8.01
CA VAL A 90 1.84 -7.79 8.28
C VAL A 90 1.99 -8.83 7.18
N LEU A 91 3.08 -8.76 6.43
CA LEU A 91 3.43 -9.69 5.36
C LEU A 91 4.60 -10.55 5.82
N HIS A 92 4.59 -11.83 5.49
CA HIS A 92 5.72 -12.72 5.77
C HIS A 92 6.61 -12.83 4.53
N HIS A 93 7.93 -12.75 4.72
CA HIS A 93 8.97 -12.96 3.70
C HIS A 93 8.77 -14.23 2.90
N MET A 94 8.32 -15.33 3.51
CA MET A 94 8.02 -16.58 2.78
C MET A 94 6.99 -16.38 1.66
N HIS A 95 5.98 -15.55 1.89
CA HIS A 95 4.96 -15.24 0.88
C HIS A 95 5.46 -14.24 -0.16
N LEU A 96 6.28 -13.27 0.27
CA LEU A 96 6.94 -12.33 -0.62
C LEU A 96 7.91 -13.06 -1.57
N GLU A 97 8.75 -13.96 -1.05
CA GLU A 97 9.67 -14.81 -1.82
C GLU A 97 8.91 -15.66 -2.84
N ALA A 98 7.84 -16.34 -2.40
CA ALA A 98 7.04 -17.19 -3.29
C ALA A 98 6.41 -16.42 -4.46
N LEU A 99 6.17 -15.12 -4.28
CA LEU A 99 5.64 -14.22 -5.32
C LEU A 99 6.74 -13.43 -6.06
N GLY A 100 8.02 -13.66 -5.76
CA GLY A 100 9.13 -12.89 -6.35
C GLY A 100 9.14 -11.41 -5.94
N LEU A 101 8.51 -11.08 -4.82
CA LEU A 101 8.39 -9.73 -4.24
C LEU A 101 9.43 -9.45 -3.15
N LEU A 102 10.41 -10.34 -2.99
CA LEU A 102 11.56 -10.14 -2.13
C LEU A 102 12.83 -10.19 -2.97
N SER A 103 13.70 -9.19 -2.85
CA SER A 103 15.01 -9.16 -3.51
C SER A 103 16.07 -8.77 -2.51
N SER A 104 17.08 -9.61 -2.29
CA SER A 104 18.16 -9.39 -1.32
C SER A 104 17.65 -9.01 0.08
N GLY A 105 16.56 -9.66 0.53
CA GLY A 105 15.93 -9.40 1.83
C GLY A 105 15.07 -8.13 1.89
N ARG A 106 14.86 -7.43 0.77
CA ARG A 106 14.05 -6.22 0.69
C ARG A 106 12.73 -6.48 -0.03
N CYS A 107 11.63 -6.01 0.57
CA CYS A 107 10.32 -6.01 -0.04
C CYS A 107 10.26 -5.12 -1.29
N LEU A 108 9.68 -5.63 -2.37
CA LEU A 108 9.49 -4.93 -3.64
C LEU A 108 8.10 -4.28 -3.78
N ILE A 109 7.27 -4.35 -2.74
CA ILE A 109 6.06 -3.55 -2.64
C ILE A 109 6.48 -2.13 -2.25
N GLU A 110 6.03 -1.15 -3.03
CA GLU A 110 6.47 0.24 -2.89
C GLU A 110 5.35 1.16 -2.42
N LYS A 111 5.76 2.29 -1.83
CA LYS A 111 4.90 3.46 -1.61
C LYS A 111 4.14 3.82 -2.89
N GLY A 112 2.85 4.13 -2.76
CA GLY A 112 1.95 4.44 -3.87
C GLY A 112 1.21 3.23 -4.45
N SER A 113 1.61 2.00 -4.11
CA SER A 113 0.81 0.78 -4.35
C SER A 113 -0.50 0.84 -3.55
N ARG A 114 -1.50 0.04 -3.92
CA ARG A 114 -2.80 0.05 -3.24
C ARG A 114 -3.33 -1.34 -2.90
N ILE A 115 -4.16 -1.40 -1.86
CA ILE A 115 -4.95 -2.56 -1.46
C ILE A 115 -6.38 -2.35 -1.99
N SER A 116 -6.81 -3.23 -2.90
CA SER A 116 -8.15 -3.17 -3.51
C SER A 116 -9.14 -4.17 -2.94
N GLY A 117 -8.68 -5.09 -2.07
CA GLY A 117 -9.58 -6.00 -1.37
C GLY A 117 -8.90 -6.77 -0.25
N LEU A 118 -9.69 -7.20 0.73
CA LEU A 118 -9.29 -8.13 1.79
C LEU A 118 -10.30 -9.26 1.83
N LYS A 119 -9.82 -10.50 1.76
CA LYS A 119 -10.67 -11.69 1.72
C LYS A 119 -10.26 -12.65 2.83
N SER A 120 -11.22 -13.27 3.48
CA SER A 120 -10.95 -14.42 4.33
C SER A 120 -10.38 -15.54 3.47
N ARG A 121 -9.35 -16.23 3.98
CA ARG A 121 -8.78 -17.42 3.33
C ARG A 121 -9.80 -18.56 3.22
N LEU A 122 -10.87 -18.53 4.03
CA LEU A 122 -11.98 -19.48 4.01
C LEU A 122 -13.16 -19.01 3.14
N GLY A 123 -13.00 -17.93 2.35
CA GLY A 123 -13.91 -17.52 1.28
C GLY A 123 -15.23 -16.85 1.69
N ALA A 124 -15.62 -16.89 2.97
CA ALA A 124 -16.94 -16.42 3.40
C ALA A 124 -17.07 -14.90 3.63
N GLN A 125 -15.96 -14.17 3.79
CA GLN A 125 -15.99 -12.74 4.10
C GLN A 125 -14.97 -11.98 3.25
N SER A 126 -15.46 -11.09 2.40
CA SER A 126 -14.64 -10.10 1.68
C SER A 126 -14.90 -8.74 2.32
N LEU A 127 -13.89 -8.17 2.94
CA LEU A 127 -13.89 -6.76 3.31
C LEU A 127 -13.35 -6.00 2.10
N THR A 128 -14.26 -5.37 1.36
CA THR A 128 -13.87 -4.33 0.41
C THR A 128 -13.78 -3.02 1.19
N PRO A 129 -12.59 -2.40 1.33
CA PRO A 129 -12.48 -1.09 1.94
C PRO A 129 -13.44 -0.09 1.28
N ARG A 130 -14.09 0.78 2.07
CA ARG A 130 -15.03 1.79 1.54
C ARG A 130 -14.36 2.78 0.57
N SER A 131 -13.05 2.95 0.72
CA SER A 131 -12.15 3.73 -0.12
C SER A 131 -10.89 2.91 -0.38
N LEU A 132 -10.24 3.14 -1.51
CA LEU A 132 -8.96 2.49 -1.81
C LEU A 132 -7.94 2.84 -0.71
N LEU A 133 -7.25 1.83 -0.20
CA LEU A 133 -6.17 1.99 0.77
C LEU A 133 -4.85 2.06 0.03
N TYR A 134 -4.11 3.15 0.21
CA TYR A 134 -2.81 3.35 -0.42
C TYR A 134 -1.70 3.03 0.57
N ILE A 135 -0.66 2.36 0.10
CA ILE A 135 0.54 2.08 0.87
C ILE A 135 1.38 3.35 0.90
N PHE A 136 1.63 3.90 2.08
CA PHE A 136 2.51 5.06 2.24
C PHE A 136 3.88 4.70 2.79
N GLU A 137 3.99 3.59 3.52
CA GLU A 137 5.23 3.09 4.09
C GLU A 137 5.26 1.56 4.10
N VAL A 138 6.43 1.00 3.83
CA VAL A 138 6.75 -0.42 4.03
C VAL A 138 8.05 -0.48 4.81
N ARG A 139 8.05 -1.16 5.95
CA ARG A 139 9.24 -1.32 6.79
C ARG A 139 9.41 -2.77 7.22
N PRO A 140 10.65 -3.25 7.31
CA PRO A 140 10.92 -4.55 7.92
C PRO A 140 10.47 -4.51 9.39
N ASP A 141 9.86 -5.59 9.84
CA ASP A 141 9.46 -5.73 11.23
C ASP A 141 9.76 -7.13 11.73
N SER A 142 10.43 -7.17 12.87
CA SER A 142 10.47 -8.29 13.80
C SER A 142 11.39 -7.81 14.90
N GLN A 143 11.02 -8.01 16.16
CA GLN A 143 11.99 -7.91 17.26
C GLN A 143 12.94 -9.14 17.31
N GLY A 144 13.13 -9.87 16.21
CA GLY A 144 14.12 -10.94 16.12
C GLY A 144 13.76 -12.25 16.83
N PHE A 145 12.46 -12.57 17.00
CA PHE A 145 12.04 -13.79 17.68
C PHE A 145 12.07 -15.08 16.81
N GLY A 146 12.68 -15.04 15.63
CA GLY A 146 12.84 -16.20 14.73
C GLY A 146 14.31 -16.65 14.60
N PRO A 147 14.57 -17.95 14.33
CA PRO A 147 15.93 -18.51 14.15
C PRO A 147 16.69 -17.96 12.93
N SER A 148 16.05 -17.14 12.08
CA SER A 148 16.67 -16.46 10.92
C SER A 148 16.71 -14.94 11.04
N GLY A 149 16.21 -14.35 12.14
CA GLY A 149 16.00 -12.90 12.24
C GLY A 149 14.71 -12.41 11.54
N PHE A 150 14.78 -11.20 10.94
CA PHE A 150 13.65 -10.47 10.32
C PHE A 150 12.97 -11.25 9.20
N ASP A 151 11.71 -11.63 9.40
CA ASP A 151 10.92 -12.36 8.40
C ASP A 151 9.53 -11.76 8.14
N LEU A 152 9.24 -10.57 8.68
CA LEU A 152 8.00 -9.83 8.43
C LEU A 152 8.27 -8.44 7.86
N GLU A 153 7.27 -7.93 7.14
CA GLU A 153 7.18 -6.56 6.65
C GLU A 153 5.88 -5.96 7.17
N LEU A 154 5.96 -4.77 7.76
CA LEU A 154 4.79 -3.94 8.06
C LEU A 154 4.52 -3.02 6.89
N VAL A 155 3.30 -3.08 6.40
CA VAL A 155 2.77 -2.24 5.33
C VAL A 155 1.74 -1.32 5.94
N PHE A 156 2.05 -0.02 5.95
CA PHE A 156 1.16 1.00 6.46
C PHE A 156 0.33 1.58 5.35
N THR A 157 -0.97 1.65 5.59
CA THR A 157 -1.93 2.17 4.63
C THR A 157 -2.70 3.35 5.20
N HIS A 158 -3.10 4.25 4.30
CA HIS A 158 -4.05 5.31 4.57
C HIS A 158 -5.18 5.25 3.53
N SER A 159 -6.38 5.67 3.92
CA SER A 159 -7.37 5.99 2.91
C SER A 159 -7.03 7.34 2.28
N ARG A 160 -7.27 7.44 0.97
CA ARG A 160 -7.30 8.74 0.29
C ARG A 160 -8.76 9.08 0.03
N PRO A 161 -9.22 10.31 0.30
CA PRO A 161 -10.50 10.76 -0.19
C PRO A 161 -10.56 10.52 -1.71
N PRO A 162 -11.67 10.01 -2.27
CA PRO A 162 -11.83 10.01 -3.72
C PRO A 162 -11.58 11.43 -4.22
N ALA A 163 -10.82 11.58 -5.32
CA ALA A 163 -10.59 12.89 -5.93
C ALA A 163 -11.95 13.59 -6.04
N LEU A 164 -12.08 14.77 -5.41
CA LEU A 164 -13.33 15.52 -5.38
C LEU A 164 -13.80 15.65 -6.82
N ARG A 165 -14.95 15.04 -7.15
CA ARG A 165 -15.68 15.40 -8.36
C ARG A 165 -16.07 16.85 -8.12
N GLY A 166 -15.50 17.78 -8.89
CA GLY A 166 -15.92 19.17 -8.88
C GLY A 166 -17.44 19.21 -9.02
N GLY A 167 -18.09 19.86 -8.05
CA GLY A 167 -19.53 20.08 -8.09
C GLY A 167 -19.90 20.94 -9.29
N ASP A 168 -21.04 20.60 -9.90
CA ASP A 168 -21.75 21.44 -10.86
C ASP A 168 -22.16 22.79 -10.26
#